data_AF-A0A4Y4KM83-F1
#
_entry.id   AF-A0A4Y4KM83-F1
#
_cell.length_a   1.000
_cell.length_b   1.000
_cell.length_c   1.000
_cell.angle_alpha   90.00
_cell.angle_beta   90.00
_cell.angle_gamma   90.00
#
_symmetry.space_group_name_H-M   'P 1'
#
loop_
_entity.id
_entity.type
_entity.pdbx_description
1 polymer ?
#
loop_
_entity_poly.entity_id
_entity_poly.type
_entity_poly.pdbx_seq_one_letter_code
_entity_poly.pdbx_strand_id
1 'polypeptide(L)'
;MRTDSMALSRNLKGAPTVRPYCSQDEPGVRQLIDADRLPGQPHCTPEKLAAARRGPVPFPLAGWTVPTRPRISVLADAEDRPYGIIAYLSWTDVRTGLICWVHAHEEPPALRALIGHALAALTDCTWIDAFVSAPPGPLGPGGLPCTRRGATHDALVQTGFTGRCQGCYLHCVLPAEPPPAKLVADVFPCDYPPGHRLIIREAAEPVAEAVVSVEPDRTATVYWIETLPTRRHRGLGHKLLSQALALLAEQGATEVALVLDDAQQSASESRAATRLFRSFGFTLVDQLWTYQHPRPQAARPGA
;
A
#
# COMPACT_ATOMS: atom_id res chain seq x y z
N MET A 1 -64.06 -19.26 -18.54
CA MET A 1 -62.68 -19.66 -18.19
C MET A 1 -61.74 -18.62 -18.74
N ARG A 2 -61.26 -17.70 -17.89
CA ARG A 2 -60.24 -16.69 -18.21
C ARG A 2 -58.94 -17.18 -17.56
N THR A 3 -57.94 -17.47 -18.35
CA THR A 3 -56.58 -17.71 -17.89
C THR A 3 -55.87 -16.37 -17.77
N ASP A 4 -55.75 -15.88 -16.54
CA ASP A 4 -54.87 -14.76 -16.20
C ASP A 4 -53.42 -15.23 -16.33
N SER A 5 -52.76 -14.74 -17.37
CA SER A 5 -51.32 -14.87 -17.56
C SER A 5 -50.64 -13.89 -16.60
N MET A 6 -50.27 -14.37 -15.41
CA MET A 6 -49.36 -13.67 -14.51
C MET A 6 -47.97 -13.60 -15.16
N ALA A 7 -47.74 -12.52 -15.91
CA ALA A 7 -46.41 -12.09 -16.27
C ALA A 7 -45.64 -11.76 -14.99
N LEU A 8 -44.77 -12.69 -14.57
CA LEU A 8 -43.71 -12.44 -13.61
C LEU A 8 -42.78 -11.37 -14.22
N SER A 9 -43.04 -10.11 -13.88
CA SER A 9 -42.06 -9.03 -14.00
C SER A 9 -40.81 -9.45 -13.25
N ARG A 10 -39.83 -9.98 -14.00
CA ARG A 10 -38.45 -10.02 -13.57
C ARG A 10 -38.05 -8.58 -13.31
N ASN A 11 -38.10 -8.17 -12.04
CA ASN A 11 -37.39 -7.00 -11.56
C ASN A 11 -35.96 -7.12 -12.07
N LEU A 12 -35.63 -6.31 -13.08
CA LEU A 12 -34.26 -6.01 -13.46
C LEU A 12 -33.63 -5.33 -12.25
N LYS A 13 -33.18 -6.14 -11.29
CA LYS A 13 -32.21 -5.71 -10.29
C LYS A 13 -31.09 -5.04 -11.08
N GLY A 14 -30.90 -3.74 -10.85
CA GLY A 14 -29.95 -2.93 -11.59
C GLY A 14 -28.62 -3.65 -11.69
N ALA A 15 -28.11 -3.82 -12.90
CA ALA A 15 -26.79 -4.40 -13.09
C ALA A 15 -25.77 -3.49 -12.37
N PRO A 16 -24.77 -4.06 -11.69
CA PRO A 16 -23.77 -3.26 -11.03
C PRO A 16 -23.07 -2.33 -12.02
N THR A 17 -22.88 -1.07 -11.61
CA THR A 17 -22.30 -0.03 -12.47
C THR A 17 -21.03 0.55 -11.86
N VAL A 18 -20.01 0.76 -12.69
CA VAL A 18 -18.80 1.49 -12.30
C VAL A 18 -19.02 2.96 -12.61
N ARG A 19 -18.91 3.83 -11.61
CA ARG A 19 -19.08 5.30 -11.73
C ARG A 19 -17.96 6.06 -11.01
N PRO A 20 -17.75 7.35 -11.30
CA PRO A 20 -16.81 8.17 -10.53
C PRO A 20 -17.17 8.21 -9.03
N TYR A 21 -16.13 8.26 -8.19
CA TYR A 21 -16.29 8.47 -6.75
C TYR A 21 -16.96 9.81 -6.43
N CYS A 22 -17.91 9.81 -5.51
CA CYS A 22 -18.51 11.00 -4.92
C CYS A 22 -18.28 11.03 -3.39
N SER A 23 -18.49 12.19 -2.75
CA SER A 23 -18.26 12.33 -1.30
C SER A 23 -19.18 11.46 -0.44
N GLN A 24 -20.36 11.08 -0.95
CA GLN A 24 -21.30 10.21 -0.23
C GLN A 24 -20.80 8.76 -0.15
N ASP A 25 -19.91 8.34 -1.05
CA ASP A 25 -19.31 7.01 -1.03
C ASP A 25 -18.30 6.84 0.11
N GLU A 26 -17.80 7.94 0.69
CA GLU A 26 -16.66 7.95 1.60
C GLU A 26 -16.77 6.92 2.75
N PRO A 27 -17.89 6.81 3.49
CA PRO A 27 -17.97 5.86 4.59
C PRO A 27 -17.87 4.40 4.13
N GLY A 28 -18.57 4.04 3.05
CA GLY A 28 -18.54 2.68 2.50
C GLY A 28 -17.18 2.33 1.87
N VAL A 29 -16.53 3.31 1.24
CA VAL A 29 -15.18 3.16 0.71
C VAL A 29 -14.15 2.92 1.81
N ARG A 30 -14.22 3.66 2.92
CA ARG A 30 -13.34 3.42 4.07
C ARG A 30 -13.55 2.02 4.65
N GLN A 31 -14.80 1.56 4.72
CA GLN A 31 -15.12 0.20 5.15
C GLN A 31 -14.53 -0.86 4.20
N LEU A 32 -14.58 -0.65 2.88
CA LEU A 32 -13.96 -1.54 1.90
C LEU A 32 -12.44 -1.63 2.10
N ILE A 33 -11.77 -0.49 2.32
CA ILE A 33 -10.32 -0.44 2.56
C ILE A 33 -9.95 -1.14 3.87
N ASP A 34 -10.69 -0.86 4.94
CA ASP A 34 -10.45 -1.44 6.27
C ASP A 34 -10.70 -2.96 6.31
N ALA A 35 -11.59 -3.47 5.46
CA ALA A 35 -11.83 -4.91 5.36
C ALA A 35 -10.63 -5.68 4.78
N ASP A 36 -9.79 -5.02 3.99
CA ASP A 36 -8.60 -5.61 3.38
C ASP A 36 -7.31 -5.32 4.18
N ARG A 37 -7.44 -4.75 5.39
CA ARG A 37 -6.34 -4.28 6.23
C ARG A 37 -5.46 -5.44 6.72
N LEU A 38 -4.15 -5.23 6.69
CA LEU A 38 -3.17 -6.16 7.26
C LEU A 38 -3.03 -5.96 8.79
N PRO A 39 -2.59 -6.98 9.55
CA PRO A 39 -2.20 -6.80 10.96
C PRO A 39 -1.21 -5.64 11.15
N GLY A 40 -1.42 -4.77 12.14
CA GLY A 40 -0.59 -3.60 12.37
C GLY A 40 -0.69 -2.47 11.33
N GLN A 41 -1.51 -2.62 10.28
CA GLN A 41 -1.79 -1.52 9.36
C GLN A 41 -2.84 -0.62 10.02
N PRO A 42 -2.70 0.71 9.98
CA PRO A 42 -3.68 1.58 10.59
C PRO A 42 -5.01 1.61 9.83
N HIS A 43 -6.08 1.99 10.54
CA HIS A 43 -7.39 2.23 9.97
C HIS A 43 -7.38 3.38 8.94
N CYS A 44 -8.24 3.24 7.92
CA CYS A 44 -8.50 4.24 6.91
C CYS A 44 -9.38 5.36 7.48
N THR A 45 -8.74 6.45 7.91
CA THR A 45 -9.44 7.67 8.33
C THR A 45 -9.86 8.52 7.12
N PRO A 46 -10.83 9.44 7.27
CA PRO A 46 -11.15 10.42 6.22
C PRO A 46 -9.93 11.18 5.71
N GLU A 47 -8.99 11.54 6.58
CA GLU A 47 -7.78 12.28 6.25
C GLU A 47 -6.82 11.44 5.41
N LYS A 48 -6.69 10.14 5.71
CA LYS A 48 -5.86 9.21 4.92
C LYS A 48 -6.43 8.97 3.54
N LEU A 49 -7.75 8.77 3.45
CA LEU A 49 -8.41 8.68 2.15
C LEU A 49 -8.27 9.99 1.37
N ALA A 50 -8.46 11.15 2.01
CA ALA A 50 -8.25 12.46 1.38
C ALA A 50 -6.79 12.66 0.92
N ALA A 51 -5.79 12.21 1.69
CA ALA A 51 -4.39 12.23 1.30
C ALA A 51 -4.14 11.33 0.08
N ALA A 52 -4.61 10.09 0.10
CA ALA A 52 -4.49 9.17 -1.04
C ALA A 52 -5.18 9.71 -2.30
N ARG A 53 -6.32 10.38 -2.13
CA ARG A 53 -7.05 11.06 -3.21
C ARG A 53 -6.29 12.23 -3.80
N ARG A 54 -5.41 12.89 -3.06
CA ARG A 54 -4.55 13.97 -3.60
C ARG A 54 -3.41 13.40 -4.46
N GLY A 55 -3.12 12.10 -4.31
CA GLY A 55 -2.01 11.43 -4.98
C GLY A 55 -0.72 11.54 -4.18
N PRO A 56 0.37 10.91 -4.65
CA PRO A 56 1.68 11.07 -4.05
C PRO A 56 2.03 12.56 -4.02
N VAL A 57 2.52 13.04 -2.86
CA VAL A 57 3.14 14.37 -2.78
C VAL A 57 4.31 14.35 -3.77
N PRO A 58 4.47 15.35 -4.64
CA PRO A 58 5.52 15.34 -5.65
C PRO A 58 6.88 15.27 -4.95
N PHE A 59 7.49 14.08 -4.95
CA PHE A 59 8.93 14.01 -4.94
C PHE A 59 9.39 14.55 -6.30
N PRO A 60 10.37 15.46 -6.34
CA PRO A 60 10.91 15.96 -7.60
C PRO A 60 11.73 14.84 -8.26
N LEU A 61 11.05 13.86 -8.85
CA LEU A 61 11.64 12.98 -9.84
C LEU A 61 11.81 13.80 -11.12
N ALA A 62 13.07 13.99 -11.50
CA ALA A 62 13.55 14.93 -12.50
C ALA A 62 12.65 15.06 -13.74
N GLY A 63 12.02 16.23 -13.91
CA GLY A 63 11.48 16.70 -15.18
C GLY A 63 10.13 16.14 -15.63
N TRP A 64 9.47 15.30 -14.84
CA TRP A 64 8.13 14.81 -15.19
C TRP A 64 7.06 15.83 -14.82
N THR A 65 6.07 16.01 -15.70
CA THR A 65 4.88 16.76 -15.29
C THR A 65 4.18 16.01 -14.17
N VAL A 66 3.88 16.73 -13.07
CA VAL A 66 3.24 16.12 -11.89
C VAL A 66 1.97 15.42 -12.35
N PRO A 67 1.79 14.11 -12.06
CA PRO A 67 0.60 13.40 -12.47
C PRO A 67 -0.64 14.14 -12.04
N THR A 68 -1.65 14.09 -12.91
CA THR A 68 -3.00 14.48 -12.54
C THR A 68 -3.42 13.66 -11.33
N ARG A 69 -4.15 14.25 -10.39
CA ARG A 69 -4.77 13.59 -9.24
C ARG A 69 -5.32 12.18 -9.60
N PRO A 70 -5.16 11.14 -8.75
CA PRO A 70 -5.70 9.81 -9.02
C PRO A 70 -7.18 9.87 -9.40
N ARG A 71 -7.54 9.23 -10.51
CA ARG A 71 -8.93 8.97 -10.87
C ARG A 71 -9.42 7.83 -10.02
N ILE A 72 -10.60 8.00 -9.44
CA ILE A 72 -11.18 7.02 -8.52
C ILE A 72 -12.56 6.68 -9.01
N SER A 73 -12.78 5.39 -9.21
CA SER A 73 -14.05 4.84 -9.63
C SER A 73 -14.56 3.86 -8.57
N VAL A 74 -15.87 3.90 -8.36
CA VAL A 74 -16.62 3.07 -7.43
C VAL A 74 -17.50 2.14 -8.24
N LEU A 75 -17.53 0.87 -7.84
CA LEU A 75 -18.52 -0.10 -8.28
C LEU A 75 -19.68 -0.08 -7.28
N ALA A 76 -20.85 0.33 -7.76
CA ALA A 76 -22.05 0.50 -6.96
C ALA A 76 -23.10 -0.56 -7.27
N ASP A 77 -23.84 -0.99 -6.24
CA ASP A 77 -24.96 -1.94 -6.36
C ASP A 77 -26.23 -1.23 -6.88
N ALA A 78 -27.36 -1.95 -6.89
CA ALA A 78 -28.63 -1.42 -7.37
C ALA A 78 -29.19 -0.31 -6.48
N GLU A 79 -28.77 -0.26 -5.22
CA GLU A 79 -29.12 0.75 -4.21
C GLU A 79 -28.09 1.89 -4.15
N ASP A 80 -27.19 1.97 -5.15
CA ASP A 80 -26.11 2.94 -5.26
C ASP A 80 -25.07 2.90 -4.12
N ARG A 81 -24.96 1.75 -3.44
CA ARG A 81 -23.98 1.56 -2.36
C ARG A 81 -22.65 1.07 -2.91
N PRO A 82 -21.51 1.65 -2.46
CA PRO A 82 -20.20 1.20 -2.89
C PRO A 82 -19.92 -0.20 -2.36
N TYR A 83 -19.59 -1.14 -3.25
CA TYR A 83 -19.11 -2.46 -2.88
C TYR A 83 -17.78 -2.85 -3.57
N GLY A 84 -17.23 -1.92 -4.35
CA GLY A 84 -15.86 -1.99 -4.83
C GLY A 84 -15.32 -0.61 -5.20
N ILE A 85 -14.01 -0.45 -5.17
CA ILE A 85 -13.34 0.81 -5.51
C ILE A 85 -11.98 0.55 -6.16
N ILE A 86 -11.59 1.38 -7.12
CA ILE A 86 -10.28 1.38 -7.74
C ILE A 86 -9.75 2.81 -7.91
N ALA A 87 -8.45 2.99 -7.74
CA ALA A 87 -7.76 4.22 -8.09
C ALA A 87 -6.65 3.97 -9.10
N TYR A 88 -6.57 4.85 -10.09
CA TYR A 88 -5.58 4.77 -11.15
C TYR A 88 -5.14 6.16 -11.66
N LEU A 89 -3.98 6.19 -12.28
CA LEU A 89 -3.28 7.36 -12.78
C LEU A 89 -2.83 7.11 -14.22
N SER A 90 -2.73 8.17 -15.02
CA SER A 90 -2.06 8.13 -16.31
C SER A 90 -1.17 9.36 -16.50
N TRP A 91 -0.01 9.12 -17.11
CA TRP A 91 0.91 10.15 -17.56
C TRP A 91 0.88 10.16 -19.09
N THR A 92 0.38 11.25 -19.66
CA THR A 92 0.18 11.37 -21.11
C THR A 92 1.50 11.58 -21.87
N ASP A 93 2.48 12.22 -21.23
CA ASP A 93 3.82 12.49 -21.77
C ASP A 93 4.64 11.21 -21.94
N VAL A 94 4.65 10.34 -20.94
CA VAL A 94 5.40 9.06 -20.96
C VAL A 94 4.54 7.84 -21.31
N ARG A 95 3.23 8.02 -21.54
CA ARG A 95 2.26 6.95 -21.85
C ARG A 95 2.29 5.79 -20.85
N THR A 96 2.44 6.13 -19.58
CA THR A 96 2.43 5.17 -18.47
C THR A 96 1.11 5.27 -17.73
N GLY A 97 0.54 4.13 -17.37
CA GLY A 97 -0.59 4.02 -16.45
C GLY A 97 -0.15 3.42 -15.13
N LEU A 98 -0.87 3.73 -14.05
CA LEU A 98 -0.66 3.11 -12.75
C LEU A 98 -1.99 2.77 -12.11
N ILE A 99 -2.20 1.52 -11.72
CA ILE A 99 -3.25 1.13 -10.77
C ILE A 99 -2.66 1.24 -9.36
N CYS A 100 -3.15 2.21 -8.60
CA CYS A 100 -2.61 2.53 -7.27
C CYS A 100 -3.08 1.54 -6.21
N TRP A 101 -4.39 1.23 -6.22
CA TRP A 101 -5.04 0.34 -5.26
C TRP A 101 -6.44 -0.06 -5.78
N VAL A 102 -6.93 -1.22 -5.32
CA VAL A 102 -8.28 -1.75 -5.60
C VAL A 102 -8.79 -2.48 -4.35
N HIS A 103 -10.07 -2.34 -4.03
CA HIS A 103 -10.71 -3.02 -2.90
C HIS A 103 -12.12 -3.44 -3.28
N ALA A 104 -12.48 -4.70 -3.02
CA ALA A 104 -13.81 -5.24 -3.34
C ALA A 104 -14.10 -6.53 -2.55
N HIS A 105 -13.63 -6.61 -1.29
CA HIS A 105 -13.79 -7.81 -0.43
C HIS A 105 -13.34 -9.13 -1.07
N GLU A 106 -12.34 -9.07 -1.94
CA GLU A 106 -11.88 -10.23 -2.72
C GLU A 106 -12.96 -10.90 -3.60
N GLU A 107 -14.04 -10.19 -3.96
CA GLU A 107 -15.09 -10.70 -4.85
C GLU A 107 -14.62 -10.71 -6.33
N PRO A 108 -14.39 -11.90 -6.95
CA PRO A 108 -13.75 -11.97 -8.26
C PRO A 108 -14.48 -11.22 -9.39
N PRO A 109 -15.83 -11.27 -9.51
CA PRO A 109 -16.54 -10.50 -10.53
C PRO A 109 -16.37 -8.98 -10.36
N ALA A 110 -16.37 -8.49 -9.12
CA ALA A 110 -16.21 -7.07 -8.81
C ALA A 110 -14.80 -6.58 -9.17
N LEU A 111 -13.79 -7.36 -8.78
CA LEU A 111 -12.38 -7.07 -9.10
C LEU A 111 -12.14 -7.03 -10.61
N ARG A 112 -12.66 -8.02 -11.36
CA ARG A 112 -12.54 -8.03 -12.83
C ARG A 112 -13.22 -6.83 -13.47
N ALA A 113 -14.41 -6.43 -12.99
CA ALA A 113 -15.12 -5.26 -13.50
C ALA A 113 -14.32 -3.97 -13.27
N LEU A 114 -13.78 -3.78 -12.05
CA LEU A 114 -12.97 -2.62 -11.70
C LEU A 114 -11.64 -2.55 -12.48
N ILE A 115 -10.90 -3.66 -12.55
CA ILE A 115 -9.63 -3.74 -13.28
C ILE A 115 -9.87 -3.54 -14.78
N GLY A 116 -10.91 -4.18 -15.34
CA GLY A 116 -11.31 -3.98 -16.74
C GLY A 116 -11.67 -2.52 -17.03
N HIS A 117 -12.40 -1.85 -16.12
CA HIS A 117 -12.69 -0.42 -16.22
C HIS A 117 -11.42 0.44 -16.23
N ALA A 118 -10.47 0.18 -15.32
CA ALA A 118 -9.20 0.92 -15.30
C ALA A 118 -8.38 0.67 -16.57
N LEU A 119 -8.30 -0.57 -17.07
CA LEU A 119 -7.60 -0.89 -18.31
C LEU A 119 -8.23 -0.19 -19.53
N ALA A 120 -9.56 -0.08 -19.58
CA ALA A 120 -10.24 0.68 -20.63
C ALA A 120 -9.92 2.18 -20.54
N ALA A 121 -9.88 2.74 -19.33
CA ALA A 121 -9.54 4.14 -19.09
C ALA A 121 -8.06 4.47 -19.37
N LEU A 122 -7.17 3.47 -19.23
CA LEU A 122 -5.73 3.58 -19.48
C LEU A 122 -5.37 3.16 -20.90
N THR A 123 -6.30 3.25 -21.86
CA THR A 123 -6.10 2.58 -23.15
C THR A 123 -4.94 3.12 -23.98
N ASP A 124 -4.61 4.39 -23.81
CA ASP A 124 -3.53 5.08 -24.53
C ASP A 124 -2.14 4.85 -23.91
N CYS A 125 -2.07 4.14 -22.78
CA CYS A 125 -0.82 3.81 -22.10
C CYS A 125 -0.16 2.60 -22.79
N THR A 126 1.14 2.72 -23.08
CA THR A 126 1.96 1.60 -23.60
C THR A 126 2.38 0.65 -22.49
N TRP A 127 2.40 1.15 -21.26
CA TRP A 127 2.82 0.43 -20.08
C TRP A 127 1.88 0.74 -18.92
N ILE A 128 1.48 -0.28 -18.17
CA ILE A 128 0.68 -0.09 -16.96
C ILE A 128 1.33 -0.86 -15.82
N ASP A 129 1.73 -0.14 -14.78
CA ASP A 129 2.15 -0.74 -13.52
C ASP A 129 0.95 -0.85 -12.57
N ALA A 130 1.00 -1.80 -11.64
CA ALA A 130 0.04 -1.87 -10.53
C ALA A 130 0.76 -2.17 -9.22
N PHE A 131 0.33 -1.48 -8.17
CA PHE A 131 0.86 -1.63 -6.80
C PHE A 131 2.38 -1.43 -6.73
N VAL A 132 2.92 -0.33 -7.29
CA VAL A 132 4.37 -0.02 -7.29
C VAL A 132 4.75 1.12 -6.34
N SER A 133 3.99 1.34 -5.27
CA SER A 133 4.17 2.52 -4.40
C SER A 133 5.10 2.23 -3.23
N ALA A 134 6.42 2.36 -3.38
CA ALA A 134 7.33 2.43 -2.24
C ALA A 134 7.66 3.90 -1.93
N PRO A 135 7.67 4.37 -0.65
CA PRO A 135 7.43 3.66 0.62
C PRO A 135 5.93 3.40 0.93
N PRO A 136 5.58 2.68 2.02
CA PRO A 136 4.18 2.51 2.45
C PRO A 136 3.41 3.82 2.44
N GLY A 137 2.29 3.83 1.72
CA GLY A 137 1.44 4.98 1.58
C GLY A 137 0.34 5.02 2.64
N PRO A 138 -0.48 6.08 2.66
CA PRO A 138 -1.56 6.25 3.64
C PRO A 138 -2.62 5.13 3.61
N LEU A 139 -2.68 4.32 2.54
CA LEU A 139 -3.65 3.23 2.39
C LEU A 139 -3.02 1.83 2.35
N GLY A 140 -1.69 1.69 2.51
CA GLY A 140 -1.11 0.35 2.53
C GLY A 140 0.37 0.26 2.18
N PRO A 141 0.86 -0.99 2.08
CA PRO A 141 2.28 -1.30 2.10
C PRO A 141 3.02 -1.06 0.78
N GLY A 142 2.32 -0.58 -0.25
CA GLY A 142 2.94 -0.24 -1.53
C GLY A 142 2.94 -1.33 -2.59
N GLY A 143 2.82 -2.60 -2.18
CA GLY A 143 2.59 -3.76 -3.05
C GLY A 143 1.30 -4.51 -2.66
N LEU A 144 0.88 -5.48 -3.48
CA LEU A 144 -0.25 -6.35 -3.18
C LEU A 144 0.17 -7.49 -2.25
N PRO A 145 -0.40 -7.65 -1.04
CA PRO A 145 -0.17 -8.82 -0.19
C PRO A 145 -0.83 -10.05 -0.84
N CYS A 146 -0.03 -10.83 -1.57
CA CYS A 146 -0.54 -11.80 -2.56
C CYS A 146 -1.34 -12.95 -1.93
N THR A 147 -0.98 -13.39 -0.72
CA THR A 147 -1.66 -14.51 -0.05
C THR A 147 -3.04 -14.08 0.47
N ARG A 148 -3.12 -12.88 1.05
CA ARG A 148 -4.34 -12.33 1.64
C ARG A 148 -5.26 -11.66 0.62
N ARG A 149 -4.71 -11.25 -0.52
CA ARG A 149 -5.44 -10.63 -1.65
C ARG A 149 -5.34 -11.49 -2.91
N GLY A 150 -5.57 -12.80 -2.75
CA GLY A 150 -5.40 -13.81 -3.81
C GLY A 150 -6.36 -13.63 -5.00
N ALA A 151 -7.62 -13.27 -4.77
CA ALA A 151 -8.56 -13.01 -5.86
C ALA A 151 -8.17 -11.76 -6.65
N THR A 152 -7.60 -10.75 -5.99
CA THR A 152 -7.04 -9.58 -6.68
C THR A 152 -5.81 -9.96 -7.51
N HIS A 153 -4.91 -10.79 -6.98
CA HIS A 153 -3.79 -11.34 -7.74
C HIS A 153 -4.29 -12.07 -8.99
N ASP A 154 -5.23 -12.99 -8.83
CA ASP A 154 -5.79 -13.78 -9.93
C ASP A 154 -6.44 -12.89 -10.99
N ALA A 155 -7.19 -11.86 -10.58
CA ALA A 155 -7.83 -10.93 -11.51
C ALA A 155 -6.80 -10.11 -12.32
N LEU A 156 -5.68 -9.72 -11.72
CA LEU A 156 -4.57 -9.06 -12.44
C LEU A 156 -3.94 -10.03 -13.46
N VAL A 157 -3.59 -11.24 -13.04
CA VAL A 157 -2.96 -12.23 -13.93
C VAL A 157 -3.90 -12.60 -15.09
N GLN A 158 -5.18 -12.83 -14.82
CA GLN A 158 -6.19 -13.13 -15.85
C GLN A 158 -6.39 -11.98 -16.85
N THR A 159 -6.10 -10.73 -16.44
CA THR A 159 -6.18 -9.56 -17.32
C THR A 159 -4.86 -9.24 -18.02
N GLY A 160 -3.86 -10.12 -17.92
CA GLY A 160 -2.60 -10.02 -18.69
C GLY A 160 -1.44 -9.37 -17.94
N PHE A 161 -1.60 -9.06 -16.65
CA PHE A 161 -0.49 -8.59 -15.84
C PHE A 161 0.50 -9.72 -15.52
N THR A 162 1.79 -9.39 -15.50
CA THR A 162 2.85 -10.25 -14.94
C THR A 162 3.26 -9.71 -13.57
N GLY A 163 3.15 -10.55 -12.55
CA GLY A 163 3.53 -10.20 -11.17
C GLY A 163 4.99 -10.50 -10.86
N ARG A 164 5.58 -9.71 -9.97
CA ARG A 164 6.89 -9.95 -9.34
C ARG A 164 6.80 -9.71 -7.84
N CYS A 165 7.37 -10.61 -7.05
CA CYS A 165 7.59 -10.37 -5.62
C CYS A 165 8.64 -9.26 -5.44
N GLN A 166 8.26 -8.17 -4.79
CA GLN A 166 9.12 -7.02 -4.53
C GLN A 166 9.63 -6.97 -3.09
N GLY A 167 8.91 -7.58 -2.16
CA GLY A 167 9.28 -7.51 -0.76
C GLY A 167 8.34 -8.29 0.14
N CYS A 168 8.35 -7.95 1.43
CA CYS A 168 7.46 -8.56 2.40
C CYS A 168 6.96 -7.58 3.46
N TYR A 169 5.78 -7.88 3.99
CA TYR A 169 5.19 -7.16 5.11
C TYR A 169 5.42 -7.94 6.40
N LEU A 170 6.02 -7.29 7.39
CA LEU A 170 6.30 -7.87 8.69
C LEU A 170 5.46 -7.20 9.78
N HIS A 171 5.11 -7.97 10.79
CA HIS A 171 4.29 -7.53 11.92
C HIS A 171 4.82 -8.07 13.25
N CYS A 172 4.74 -7.26 14.29
CA CYS A 172 5.09 -7.59 15.66
C CYS A 172 4.06 -7.00 16.64
N VAL A 173 3.59 -7.80 17.59
CA VAL A 173 2.82 -7.30 18.74
C VAL A 173 3.80 -6.84 19.82
N LEU A 174 3.61 -5.62 20.32
CA LEU A 174 4.43 -5.09 21.40
C LEU A 174 3.96 -5.60 22.76
N PRO A 175 4.89 -5.86 23.71
CA PRO A 175 4.52 -6.17 25.08
C PRO A 175 3.83 -4.96 25.73
N ALA A 176 2.88 -5.23 26.62
CA ALA A 176 2.15 -4.18 27.35
C ALA A 176 3.08 -3.32 28.23
N GLU A 177 4.13 -3.94 28.78
CA GLU A 177 5.20 -3.25 29.50
C GLU A 177 6.47 -3.26 28.64
N PRO A 178 6.93 -2.08 28.16
CA PRO A 178 8.15 -2.03 27.39
C PRO A 178 9.35 -2.36 28.28
N PRO A 179 10.32 -3.16 27.78
CA PRO A 179 11.59 -3.30 28.48
C PRO A 179 12.28 -1.93 28.54
N PRO A 180 12.96 -1.60 29.66
CA PRO A 180 13.68 -0.34 29.76
C PRO A 180 14.75 -0.26 28.66
N ALA A 181 14.60 0.70 27.76
CA ALA A 181 15.58 0.92 26.71
C ALA A 181 16.70 1.82 27.22
N LYS A 182 17.95 1.38 27.02
CA LYS A 182 19.09 2.27 27.14
C LYS A 182 19.03 3.28 26.00
N LEU A 183 18.92 4.56 26.33
CA LEU A 183 19.01 5.64 25.33
C LEU A 183 20.39 5.62 24.68
N VAL A 184 20.40 5.38 23.37
CA VAL A 184 21.59 5.28 22.51
C VAL A 184 21.51 6.19 21.27
N ALA A 185 20.31 6.67 20.94
CA ALA A 185 20.02 7.54 19.82
C ALA A 185 19.35 8.84 20.29
N ASP A 186 19.67 9.94 19.62
CA ASP A 186 18.92 11.19 19.71
C ASP A 186 17.57 11.01 19.01
N VAL A 187 16.51 11.61 19.56
CA VAL A 187 15.14 11.51 19.02
C VAL A 187 14.65 12.89 18.60
N PHE A 188 14.19 13.01 17.37
CA PHE A 188 13.67 14.25 16.79
C PHE A 188 12.26 14.03 16.24
N PRO A 189 11.34 15.01 16.35
CA PRO A 189 10.10 14.98 15.59
C PRO A 189 10.40 15.03 14.08
N CYS A 190 9.56 14.39 13.28
CA CYS A 190 9.65 14.36 11.82
C CYS A 190 8.27 14.64 11.21
N ASP A 191 8.21 15.53 10.23
CA ASP A 191 6.95 15.88 9.54
C ASP A 191 6.64 14.95 8.37
N TYR A 192 7.67 14.33 7.77
CA TYR A 192 7.52 13.49 6.58
C TYR A 192 8.51 12.31 6.54
N PRO A 193 8.04 11.06 6.67
CA PRO A 193 6.70 10.71 7.14
C PRO A 193 6.47 11.22 8.58
N PRO A 194 5.22 11.55 8.97
CA PRO A 194 4.94 12.10 10.29
C PRO A 194 5.32 11.11 11.39
N GLY A 195 6.08 11.55 12.40
CA GLY A 195 6.51 10.68 13.50
C GLY A 195 7.80 11.15 14.17
N HIS A 196 8.70 10.21 14.42
CA HIS A 196 9.98 10.43 15.08
C HIS A 196 11.14 9.87 14.25
N ARG A 197 12.22 10.64 14.17
CA ARG A 197 13.51 10.26 13.60
C ARG A 197 14.49 9.99 14.74
N LEU A 198 15.06 8.79 14.77
CA LEU A 198 16.06 8.37 15.75
C LEU A 198 17.42 8.30 15.07
N ILE A 199 18.46 8.91 15.68
CA ILE A 199 19.80 8.99 15.09
C ILE A 199 20.85 8.56 16.11
N ILE A 200 21.68 7.57 15.77
CA ILE A 200 22.91 7.25 16.52
C ILE A 200 24.06 8.01 15.89
N ARG A 201 24.86 8.71 16.70
CA ARG A 201 26.05 9.44 16.25
C ARG A 201 27.34 8.85 16.83
N GLU A 202 28.38 8.83 16.02
CA GLU A 202 29.77 8.69 16.49
C GLU A 202 30.44 10.07 16.33
N ALA A 203 30.82 10.69 17.44
CA ALA A 203 31.13 12.13 17.48
C ALA A 203 29.95 12.95 16.91
N ALA A 204 30.16 13.66 15.80
CA ALA A 204 29.11 14.45 15.13
C ALA A 204 28.43 13.71 13.97
N GLU A 205 29.01 12.60 13.50
CA GLU A 205 28.57 11.91 12.28
C GLU A 205 27.40 10.96 12.58
N PRO A 206 26.25 11.08 11.87
CA PRO A 206 25.16 10.12 11.99
C PRO A 206 25.57 8.78 11.36
N VAL A 207 25.62 7.71 12.16
CA VAL A 207 26.08 6.39 11.72
C VAL A 207 24.95 5.37 11.55
N ALA A 208 23.78 5.63 12.16
CA ALA A 208 22.57 4.84 11.97
C ALA A 208 21.32 5.71 12.21
N GLU A 209 20.24 5.39 11.53
CA GLU A 209 19.01 6.16 11.56
C GLU A 209 17.76 5.29 11.40
N ALA A 210 16.69 5.64 12.11
CA ALA A 210 15.35 5.06 11.90
C ALA A 210 14.29 6.16 11.87
N VAL A 211 13.22 5.94 11.12
CA VAL A 211 12.02 6.79 11.15
C VAL A 211 10.81 5.92 11.46
N VAL A 212 10.05 6.32 12.48
CA VAL A 212 8.93 5.56 13.02
C VAL A 212 7.75 6.47 13.35
N SER A 213 6.54 5.93 13.37
CA SER A 213 5.33 6.65 13.79
C SER A 213 4.38 5.79 14.60
N VAL A 214 3.54 6.44 15.41
CA VAL A 214 2.38 5.86 16.07
C VAL A 214 1.14 6.55 15.55
N GLU A 215 0.12 5.76 15.24
CA GLU A 215 -1.17 6.21 14.77
C GLU A 215 -2.19 6.26 15.92
N PRO A 216 -3.28 7.05 15.80
CA PRO A 216 -4.27 7.19 16.87
C PRO A 216 -4.94 5.88 17.31
N ASP A 217 -4.94 4.87 16.45
CA ASP A 217 -5.47 3.52 16.73
C ASP A 217 -4.45 2.59 17.41
N ARG A 218 -3.33 3.14 17.89
CA ARG A 218 -2.25 2.42 18.60
C ARG A 218 -1.49 1.44 17.72
N THR A 219 -1.63 1.55 16.40
CA THR A 219 -0.74 0.89 15.45
C THR A 219 0.49 1.75 15.21
N ALA A 220 1.63 1.11 14.92
CA ALA A 220 2.87 1.81 14.65
C ALA A 220 3.52 1.31 13.37
N THR A 221 4.27 2.20 12.72
CA THR A 221 5.00 1.89 11.48
C THR A 221 6.48 2.19 11.67
N VAL A 222 7.34 1.26 11.23
CA VAL A 222 8.76 1.55 10.98
C VAL A 222 8.92 1.78 9.49
N TYR A 223 9.15 3.04 9.09
CA TYR A 223 9.26 3.41 7.68
C TYR A 223 10.59 3.01 7.08
N TRP A 224 11.68 3.27 7.79
CA TRP A 224 13.01 2.80 7.43
C TRP A 224 13.90 2.66 8.65
N ILE A 225 14.92 1.82 8.49
CA ILE A 225 16.07 1.73 9.39
C ILE A 225 17.31 1.49 8.53
N GLU A 226 18.36 2.27 8.78
CA GLU A 226 19.62 2.17 8.05
C GLU A 226 20.82 2.28 8.99
N THR A 227 21.91 1.65 8.60
CA THR A 227 23.23 1.83 9.20
C THR A 227 24.23 2.06 8.08
N LEU A 228 25.09 3.07 8.22
CA LEU A 228 26.14 3.38 7.26
C LEU A 228 26.92 2.11 6.89
N PRO A 229 27.19 1.84 5.60
CA PRO A 229 27.87 0.62 5.17
C PRO A 229 29.17 0.32 5.94
N THR A 230 29.98 1.33 6.21
CA THR A 230 31.26 1.25 6.95
C THR A 230 31.11 0.99 8.46
N ARG A 231 29.88 1.04 8.98
CA ARG A 231 29.51 0.84 10.40
C ARG A 231 28.57 -0.33 10.63
N ARG A 232 28.25 -1.10 9.58
CA ARG A 232 27.47 -2.34 9.69
C ARG A 232 28.20 -3.40 10.52
N HIS A 233 27.46 -4.42 10.94
CA HIS A 233 27.95 -5.55 11.76
C HIS A 233 28.46 -5.18 13.16
N ARG A 234 28.23 -3.95 13.62
CA ARG A 234 28.56 -3.47 14.99
C ARG A 234 27.37 -3.47 15.96
N GLY A 235 26.26 -4.08 15.56
CA GLY A 235 25.01 -4.12 16.36
C GLY A 235 24.25 -2.80 16.42
N LEU A 236 24.60 -1.78 15.62
CA LEU A 236 23.93 -0.47 15.64
C LEU A 236 22.44 -0.58 15.27
N GLY A 237 22.11 -1.30 14.18
CA GLY A 237 20.72 -1.53 13.81
C GLY A 237 19.89 -2.23 14.90
N HIS A 238 20.50 -3.16 15.64
CA HIS A 238 19.84 -3.82 16.77
C HIS A 238 19.57 -2.85 17.93
N LYS A 239 20.57 -2.05 18.31
CA LYS A 239 20.42 -1.03 19.36
C LYS A 239 19.36 0.01 18.99
N LEU A 240 19.40 0.48 17.75
CA LEU A 240 18.47 1.46 17.21
C LEU A 240 17.04 0.92 17.13
N LEU A 241 16.84 -0.29 16.60
CA LEU A 241 15.51 -0.92 16.56
C LEU A 241 14.97 -1.17 17.97
N SER A 242 15.81 -1.59 18.92
CA SER A 242 15.41 -1.76 20.32
C SER A 242 14.89 -0.46 20.93
N GLN A 243 15.60 0.66 20.74
CA GLN A 243 15.14 1.96 21.23
C GLN A 243 13.88 2.43 20.50
N ALA A 244 13.79 2.21 19.19
CA ALA A 244 12.62 2.59 18.41
C ALA A 244 11.36 1.86 18.90
N LEU A 245 11.42 0.55 19.14
CA LEU A 245 10.27 -0.22 19.64
C LEU A 245 9.86 0.20 21.05
N ALA A 246 10.82 0.53 21.92
CA ALA A 246 10.53 1.05 23.26
C ALA A 246 9.84 2.42 23.19
N LEU A 247 10.32 3.33 22.33
CA LEU A 247 9.67 4.62 22.09
C LEU A 247 8.23 4.45 21.59
N LEU A 248 8.00 3.54 20.64
CA LEU A 248 6.66 3.26 20.11
C LEU A 248 5.72 2.72 21.20
N ALA A 249 6.21 1.82 22.05
CA ALA A 249 5.44 1.30 23.19
C ALA A 249 5.15 2.37 24.25
N GLU A 250 6.13 3.24 24.56
CA GLU A 250 5.94 4.40 25.45
C GLU A 250 4.89 5.38 24.90
N GLN A 251 4.80 5.51 23.58
CA GLN A 251 3.78 6.27 22.88
C GLN A 251 2.43 5.54 22.77
N GLY A 252 2.32 4.37 23.41
CA GLY A 252 1.08 3.62 23.55
C GLY A 252 0.79 2.64 22.43
N ALA A 253 1.71 2.44 21.48
CA ALA A 253 1.54 1.47 20.41
C ALA A 253 1.45 0.03 20.96
N THR A 254 0.56 -0.78 20.40
CA THR A 254 0.37 -2.18 20.77
C THR A 254 0.84 -3.15 19.68
N GLU A 255 0.98 -2.67 18.46
CA GLU A 255 1.45 -3.44 17.32
C GLU A 255 2.28 -2.56 16.38
N VAL A 256 3.26 -3.17 15.73
CA VAL A 256 4.20 -2.51 14.81
C VAL A 256 4.23 -3.29 13.50
N ALA A 257 4.16 -2.56 12.40
CA ALA A 257 4.34 -3.12 11.06
C ALA A 257 5.45 -2.41 10.29
N LEU A 258 5.97 -3.09 9.28
CA LEU A 258 6.92 -2.54 8.33
C LEU A 258 6.94 -3.32 7.02
N VAL A 259 7.56 -2.70 6.01
CA VAL A 259 7.82 -3.32 4.72
C VAL A 259 9.33 -3.47 4.53
N LEU A 260 9.75 -4.68 4.15
CA LEU A 260 11.08 -4.92 3.60
C LEU A 260 11.00 -4.90 2.08
N ASP A 261 11.67 -3.95 1.45
CA ASP A 261 11.85 -3.91 0.00
C ASP A 261 13.09 -4.70 -0.41
N ASP A 262 12.89 -5.81 -1.13
CA ASP A 262 13.94 -6.68 -1.64
C ASP A 262 14.44 -6.25 -3.03
N ALA A 263 13.73 -5.36 -3.73
CA ALA A 263 14.05 -5.05 -5.13
C ALA A 263 15.37 -4.32 -5.34
N GLN A 264 15.81 -3.57 -4.34
CA GLN A 264 17.05 -2.78 -4.38
C GLN A 264 18.17 -3.32 -3.49
N GLN A 265 17.92 -4.41 -2.74
CA GLN A 265 18.87 -4.96 -1.79
C GLN A 265 19.61 -6.17 -2.37
N SER A 266 20.88 -6.31 -2.00
CA SER A 266 21.58 -7.57 -2.24
C SER A 266 20.96 -8.70 -1.40
N ALA A 267 21.04 -9.94 -1.86
CA ALA A 267 20.55 -11.10 -1.11
C ALA A 267 21.22 -11.26 0.28
N SER A 268 22.40 -10.67 0.48
CA SER A 268 23.05 -10.62 1.80
C SER A 268 22.35 -9.64 2.74
N GLU A 269 22.00 -8.45 2.24
CA GLU A 269 21.34 -7.38 2.99
C GLU A 269 19.90 -7.78 3.36
N SER A 270 19.11 -8.30 2.42
CA SER A 270 17.75 -8.80 2.71
C SER A 270 17.75 -9.85 3.84
N ARG A 271 18.74 -10.77 3.82
CA ARG A 271 18.89 -11.77 4.90
C ARG A 271 19.31 -11.15 6.22
N ALA A 272 20.16 -10.13 6.21
CA ALA A 272 20.57 -9.42 7.42
C ALA A 272 19.39 -8.64 8.03
N ALA A 273 18.63 -7.91 7.21
CA ALA A 273 17.42 -7.21 7.63
C ALA A 273 16.39 -8.18 8.21
N THR A 274 16.08 -9.27 7.49
CA THR A 274 15.15 -10.31 7.98
C THR A 274 15.58 -10.88 9.33
N ARG A 275 16.87 -11.17 9.53
CA ARG A 275 17.37 -11.67 10.83
C ARG A 275 17.24 -10.62 11.94
N LEU A 276 17.51 -9.35 11.64
CA LEU A 276 17.35 -8.25 12.58
C LEU A 276 15.89 -8.16 13.04
N PHE A 277 14.92 -8.10 12.13
CA PHE A 277 13.52 -7.98 12.54
C PHE A 277 13.01 -9.23 13.26
N ARG A 278 13.38 -10.43 12.80
CA ARG A 278 13.01 -11.67 13.50
C ARG A 278 13.55 -11.76 14.92
N SER A 279 14.72 -11.17 15.22
CA SER A 279 15.25 -11.16 16.59
C SER A 279 14.41 -10.31 17.56
N PHE A 280 13.54 -9.44 17.05
CA PHE A 280 12.57 -8.67 17.82
C PHE A 280 11.15 -9.24 17.75
N GLY A 281 10.98 -10.48 17.25
CA GLY A 281 9.68 -11.14 17.20
C GLY A 281 8.79 -10.71 16.02
N PHE A 282 9.33 -9.99 15.03
CA PHE A 282 8.59 -9.75 13.80
C PHE A 282 8.37 -11.06 13.04
N THR A 283 7.13 -11.23 12.58
CA THR A 283 6.69 -12.37 11.78
C THR A 283 6.28 -11.91 10.38
N LEU A 284 6.47 -12.79 9.39
CA LEU A 284 6.03 -12.55 8.02
C LEU A 284 4.51 -12.66 7.97
N VAL A 285 3.85 -11.60 7.50
CA VAL A 285 2.40 -11.60 7.25
C VAL A 285 2.09 -12.00 5.83
N ASP A 286 2.80 -11.40 4.86
CA ASP A 286 2.60 -11.67 3.43
C ASP A 286 3.79 -11.20 2.59
N GLN A 287 3.90 -11.74 1.38
CA GLN A 287 4.76 -11.23 0.33
C GLN A 287 4.05 -10.12 -0.44
N LEU A 288 4.80 -9.07 -0.76
CA LEU A 288 4.28 -7.92 -1.50
C LEU A 288 4.66 -8.05 -2.96
N TRP A 289 3.64 -8.07 -3.81
CA TRP A 289 3.78 -8.25 -5.24
C TRP A 289 3.43 -6.97 -5.99
N THR A 290 4.17 -6.71 -7.04
CA THR A 290 3.92 -5.63 -7.98
C THR A 290 3.73 -6.20 -9.37
N TYR A 291 3.00 -5.49 -10.22
CA TYR A 291 2.54 -6.05 -11.48
C TYR A 291 2.79 -5.10 -12.63
N GLN A 292 3.03 -5.69 -13.79
CA GLN A 292 3.30 -4.97 -15.02
C GLN A 292 2.46 -5.55 -16.15
N HIS A 293 1.84 -4.67 -16.92
CA HIS A 293 1.06 -5.04 -18.10
C HIS A 293 1.65 -4.30 -19.32
N PRO A 294 2.51 -4.94 -20.12
CA PRO A 294 2.95 -4.37 -21.39
C PRO A 294 1.77 -4.35 -22.37
N ARG A 295 1.56 -3.22 -23.07
CA ARG A 295 0.69 -3.23 -24.25
C ARG A 295 1.53 -3.25 -25.51
N PRO A 296 1.27 -4.18 -26.45
CA PRO A 296 1.89 -4.12 -27.76
C PRO A 296 1.56 -2.75 -28.37
N GLN A 297 2.57 -2.01 -28.81
CA GLN A 297 2.30 -0.88 -29.71
C GLN A 297 1.64 -1.47 -30.95
N ALA A 298 0.42 -1.02 -31.26
CA ALA A 298 -0.14 -1.27 -32.57
C ALA A 298 0.92 -0.82 -33.59
N ALA A 299 1.39 -1.75 -34.42
CA ALA A 299 2.36 -1.46 -35.46
C ALA A 299 1.84 -0.24 -36.23
N ARG A 300 2.66 0.83 -36.29
CA ARG A 300 2.32 2.03 -37.06
C ARG A 300 1.95 1.57 -38.48
N PRO A 301 0.74 1.82 -38.98
CA PRO A 301 0.43 1.54 -40.36
C PRO A 301 1.24 2.53 -41.22
N GLY A 302 2.22 2.02 -41.97
CA GLY A 302 2.90 2.73 -43.06
C GLY A 302 3.87 3.84 -42.64
N ALA A 303 5.17 3.54 -42.76
CA ALA A 303 6.11 4.50 -43.32
C ALA A 303 6.21 4.23 -44.83
#